data_AF-M8C3S0-F1
#
_entry.id   AF-M8C3S0-F1
#
_cell.length_a   1.000
_cell.length_b   1.000
_cell.length_c   1.000
_cell.angle_alpha   90.00
_cell.angle_beta   90.00
_cell.angle_gamma   90.00
#
_symmetry.space_group_name_H-M   'P 1'
#
loop_
_entity.id
_entity.type
_entity.pdbx_description
1 polymer ?
#
loop_
_entity_poly.entity_id
_entity_poly.type
_entity_poly.pdbx_seq_one_letter_code
_entity_poly.pdbx_strand_id
1 'polypeptide(L)'
;MGSAASPPRALDAAAQEDLKRGSARRAVDMVVPSGSAYTLGLIRKVFDKLPGFHARLRTVKSKASDRQEELFLTDNGNHIVEMFFEDGIHGNLRDISDSLLRITGVVEHGMFLGMATKVIVAKKDGTVAVLSKK
;
A
#
# COMPACT_ATOMS: atom_id res chain seq x y z
N MET A 1 -30.84 23.68 19.82
CA MET A 1 -31.40 22.42 19.30
C MET A 1 -30.28 21.69 18.56
N GLY A 2 -29.68 20.68 19.20
CA GLY A 2 -28.58 19.92 18.62
C GLY A 2 -29.11 18.97 17.54
N SER A 3 -28.61 19.11 16.31
CA SER A 3 -28.89 18.17 15.23
C SER A 3 -28.23 16.84 15.56
N ALA A 4 -29.04 15.83 15.88
CA ALA A 4 -28.58 14.47 16.07
C ALA A 4 -28.05 13.95 14.73
N ALA A 5 -26.75 13.65 14.66
CA ALA A 5 -26.17 12.97 13.51
C ALA A 5 -26.88 11.62 13.33
N SER A 6 -27.54 11.44 12.19
CA SER A 6 -28.19 10.19 11.82
C SER A 6 -27.21 9.01 11.93
N PRO A 7 -27.69 7.81 12.35
CA PRO A 7 -26.82 6.67 12.53
C PRO A 7 -26.10 6.31 11.22
N PRO A 8 -24.82 5.89 11.28
CA PRO A 8 -24.05 5.55 10.09
C PRO A 8 -24.73 4.41 9.34
N ARG A 9 -25.15 4.69 8.10
CA ARG A 9 -25.76 3.70 7.20
C ARG A 9 -24.70 2.67 6.82
N ALA A 10 -25.08 1.39 6.84
CA ALA A 10 -24.25 0.31 6.32
C ALA A 10 -23.90 0.59 4.85
N LEU A 11 -22.66 0.29 4.45
CA LEU A 11 -22.23 0.42 3.06
C LEU A 11 -23.01 -0.56 2.19
N ASP A 12 -23.65 -0.01 1.15
CA ASP A 12 -24.21 -0.79 0.06
C ASP A 12 -23.11 -1.60 -0.68
N ALA A 13 -23.53 -2.65 -1.38
CA ALA A 13 -22.62 -3.57 -2.06
C ALA A 13 -21.75 -2.87 -3.11
N ALA A 14 -22.25 -1.80 -3.76
CA ALA A 14 -21.52 -1.05 -4.75
C ALA A 14 -20.35 -0.27 -4.13
N ALA A 15 -20.54 0.34 -2.96
CA ALA A 15 -19.48 1.04 -2.25
C ALA A 15 -18.45 0.08 -1.63
N GLN A 16 -18.85 -1.15 -1.28
CA GLN A 16 -17.90 -2.22 -0.92
C GLN A 16 -17.08 -2.67 -2.15
N GLU A 17 -17.71 -2.77 -3.31
CA GLU A 17 -17.03 -3.09 -4.57
C GLU A 17 -16.12 -1.96 -5.06
N ASP A 18 -16.49 -0.69 -4.89
CA ASP A 18 -15.63 0.46 -5.21
C ASP A 18 -14.43 0.55 -4.26
N LEU A 19 -14.59 0.23 -2.98
CA LEU A 19 -13.48 0.12 -2.04
C LEU A 19 -12.54 -1.04 -2.39
N LYS A 20 -13.07 -2.15 -2.93
CA LYS A 20 -12.26 -3.27 -3.45
C LYS A 20 -11.57 -2.92 -4.78
N ARG A 21 -12.26 -2.24 -5.70
CA ARG A 21 -11.73 -1.80 -7.01
C ARG A 21 -10.69 -0.68 -6.86
N GLY A 22 -10.85 0.17 -5.85
CA GLY A 22 -9.87 1.19 -5.45
C GLY A 22 -8.74 0.66 -4.57
N SER A 23 -8.86 -0.58 -4.04
CA SER A 23 -7.83 -1.17 -3.19
C SER A 23 -6.64 -1.66 -4.00
N ALA A 24 -5.53 -0.95 -3.80
CA ALA A 24 -4.17 -1.44 -3.92
C ALA A 24 -3.71 -1.89 -5.33
N ARG A 25 -3.75 -0.95 -6.29
CA ARG A 25 -2.82 -1.00 -7.43
C ARG A 25 -1.37 -0.70 -7.03
N ARG A 26 -1.16 -0.26 -5.79
CA ARG A 26 0.15 0.09 -5.25
C ARG A 26 0.34 -0.58 -3.89
N ALA A 27 1.44 -1.29 -3.73
CA ALA A 27 1.96 -1.71 -2.44
C ALA A 27 3.33 -1.07 -2.20
N VAL A 28 3.75 -1.02 -0.95
CA VAL A 28 4.94 -0.32 -0.51
C VAL A 28 5.73 -1.23 0.42
N ASP A 29 7.01 -1.43 0.13
CA ASP A 29 7.94 -2.10 1.03
C ASP A 29 9.02 -1.13 1.49
N MET A 30 9.36 -1.18 2.77
CA MET A 30 10.48 -0.47 3.37
C MET A 30 11.71 -1.36 3.30
N VAL A 31 12.81 -0.81 2.80
CA VAL A 31 14.05 -1.53 2.51
C VAL A 31 15.24 -0.75 3.03
N VAL A 32 16.23 -1.44 3.59
CA VAL A 32 17.47 -0.81 4.07
C VAL A 32 18.23 -0.12 2.94
N PRO A 33 18.91 1.03 3.16
CA PRO A 33 19.56 1.76 2.08
C PRO A 33 20.65 0.98 1.35
N SER A 34 21.49 0.28 2.13
CA SER A 34 22.57 -0.55 1.61
C SER A 34 22.01 -1.75 0.86
N GLY A 35 22.33 -1.86 -0.43
CA GLY A 35 21.83 -2.95 -1.26
C GLY A 35 20.37 -2.81 -1.71
N SER A 36 19.73 -1.67 -1.50
CA SER A 36 18.33 -1.42 -1.92
C SER A 36 18.06 -1.73 -3.40
N ALA A 37 19.01 -1.47 -4.30
CA ALA A 37 18.92 -1.84 -5.71
C ALA A 37 18.91 -3.36 -5.94
N TYR A 38 19.68 -4.12 -5.14
CA TYR A 38 19.69 -5.58 -5.18
C TYR A 38 18.40 -6.15 -4.60
N THR A 39 17.94 -5.63 -3.45
CA THR A 39 16.67 -6.03 -2.84
C THR A 39 15.49 -5.76 -3.77
N LEU A 40 15.47 -4.63 -4.48
CA LEU A 40 14.47 -4.36 -5.54
C LEU A 40 14.47 -5.47 -6.62
N GLY A 41 15.66 -5.93 -7.03
CA GLY A 41 15.78 -7.04 -7.97
C GLY A 41 15.21 -8.35 -7.42
N LEU A 42 15.40 -8.64 -6.13
CA LEU A 42 14.80 -9.81 -5.47
C LEU A 42 13.28 -9.70 -5.37
N ILE A 43 12.75 -8.53 -5.01
CA ILE A 43 11.30 -8.28 -4.95
C ILE A 43 10.68 -8.49 -6.34
N ARG A 44 11.34 -8.00 -7.40
CA ARG A 44 10.89 -8.26 -8.78
C ARG A 44 10.76 -9.76 -9.07
N LYS A 45 11.77 -10.54 -8.68
CA LYS A 45 11.76 -12.01 -8.84
C LYS A 45 10.61 -12.72 -8.16
N VAL A 46 10.11 -12.22 -7.03
CA VAL A 46 8.93 -12.79 -6.35
C VAL A 46 7.69 -12.73 -7.25
N PHE A 47 7.58 -11.68 -8.08
CA PHE A 47 6.43 -11.43 -8.94
C PHE A 47 6.74 -11.51 -10.44
N ASP A 48 7.89 -12.08 -10.85
CA ASP A 48 8.33 -12.14 -12.26
C ASP A 48 7.31 -12.79 -13.20
N LYS A 49 6.45 -13.66 -12.67
CA LYS A 49 5.40 -14.37 -13.44
C LYS A 49 4.07 -13.63 -13.49
N LEU A 50 3.95 -12.49 -12.81
CA LEU A 50 2.70 -11.72 -12.75
C LEU A 50 2.71 -10.66 -13.86
N PRO A 51 1.89 -10.79 -14.91
CA PRO A 51 1.79 -9.77 -15.94
C PRO A 51 1.31 -8.44 -15.34
N GLY A 52 1.81 -7.32 -15.84
CA GLY A 52 1.45 -5.99 -15.34
C GLY A 52 2.05 -5.65 -13.96
N PHE A 53 2.98 -6.46 -13.44
CA PHE A 53 3.74 -6.10 -12.25
C PHE A 53 4.95 -5.23 -12.59
N HIS A 54 5.12 -4.13 -11.86
CA HIS A 54 6.32 -3.30 -11.92
C HIS A 54 6.69 -2.82 -10.53
N ALA A 55 7.99 -2.75 -10.22
CA ALA A 55 8.47 -2.17 -8.97
C ALA A 55 9.63 -1.19 -9.19
N ARG A 56 9.68 -0.12 -8.40
CA ARG A 56 10.77 0.88 -8.43
C ARG A 56 11.04 1.42 -7.03
N LEU A 57 12.23 1.97 -6.83
CA LEU A 57 12.49 2.79 -5.64
C LEU A 57 11.73 4.11 -5.74
N ARG A 58 11.15 4.56 -4.63
CA ARG A 58 10.51 5.87 -4.54
C ARG A 58 11.57 6.95 -4.66
N THR A 59 11.31 7.91 -5.53
CA THR A 59 12.13 9.11 -5.70
C THR A 59 11.38 10.37 -5.28
N VAL A 60 12.14 11.40 -4.94
CA VAL A 60 11.67 12.76 -4.71
C VAL A 60 12.54 13.75 -5.47
N LYS A 61 12.05 14.96 -5.69
CA LYS A 61 12.85 16.04 -6.28
C LYS A 61 14.02 16.35 -5.36
N SER A 62 15.22 16.41 -5.91
CA SER A 62 16.41 16.73 -5.14
C SER A 62 16.39 18.20 -4.70
N LYS A 63 16.82 18.43 -3.46
CA LYS A 63 17.00 19.80 -2.94
C LYS A 63 18.17 20.54 -3.58
N ALA A 64 19.12 19.81 -4.16
CA ALA A 64 20.33 20.37 -4.74
C ALA A 64 20.15 20.83 -6.20
N SER A 65 19.20 20.23 -6.94
CA SER A 65 18.89 20.68 -8.30
C SER A 65 17.47 20.28 -8.74
N ASP A 66 16.81 21.17 -9.47
CA ASP A 66 15.44 20.95 -10.00
C ASP A 66 15.36 19.86 -11.10
N ARG A 67 16.51 19.38 -11.60
CA ARG A 67 16.58 18.39 -12.69
C ARG A 67 16.99 17.00 -12.22
N GLN A 68 17.22 16.82 -10.91
CA GLN A 68 17.71 15.56 -10.37
C GLN A 68 16.72 15.01 -9.35
N GLU A 69 16.51 13.71 -9.40
CA GLU A 69 15.72 12.98 -8.42
C GLU A 69 16.67 12.28 -7.45
N GLU A 70 16.26 12.22 -6.18
CA GLU A 70 16.96 11.48 -5.13
C GLU A 70 16.04 10.41 -4.55
N LEU A 71 16.62 9.34 -4.01
CA LEU A 71 15.84 8.30 -3.36
C LEU A 71 15.15 8.86 -2.10
N PHE A 72 13.87 8.56 -1.95
CA PHE A 72 13.14 8.93 -0.74
C PHE A 72 13.72 8.19 0.47
N LEU A 73 13.98 8.93 1.52
CA LEU A 73 14.43 8.42 2.80
C LEU A 73 13.29 8.60 3.81
N THR A 74 12.88 7.51 4.45
CA THR A 74 11.92 7.59 5.56
C THR A 74 12.57 8.21 6.80
N ASP A 75 11.75 8.61 7.78
CA ASP A 75 12.24 9.09 9.08
C ASP A 75 13.11 8.06 9.82
N ASN A 76 12.90 6.77 9.51
CA ASN A 76 13.69 5.65 10.04
C ASN A 76 14.95 5.37 9.22
N GLY A 77 15.28 6.19 8.23
CA GLY A 77 16.48 6.05 7.41
C GLY A 77 16.40 4.92 6.39
N ASN A 78 15.21 4.46 6.00
CA ASN A 78 15.03 3.40 5.00
C ASN A 78 14.59 3.96 3.64
N HIS A 79 14.83 3.22 2.57
CA HIS A 79 14.22 3.49 1.28
C HIS A 79 12.87 2.80 1.15
N ILE A 80 12.09 3.27 0.19
CA ILE A 80 10.79 2.69 -0.15
C ILE A 80 10.86 2.08 -1.55
N VAL A 81 10.44 0.82 -1.67
CA VAL A 81 10.10 0.19 -2.94
C VAL A 81 8.59 0.35 -3.16
N GLU A 82 8.22 1.00 -4.24
CA GLU A 82 6.84 1.07 -4.74
C GLU A 82 6.61 -0.09 -5.71
N MET A 83 5.63 -0.93 -5.39
CA MET A 83 5.17 -2.03 -6.23
C MET A 83 3.83 -1.66 -6.86
N PHE A 84 3.67 -1.95 -8.14
CA PHE A 84 2.52 -1.62 -8.95
C PHE A 84 1.93 -2.91 -9.51
N PHE A 85 0.61 -3.06 -9.36
CA PHE A 85 -0.16 -4.20 -9.82
C PHE A 85 -1.30 -3.69 -10.68
N GLU A 86 -1.25 -3.91 -12.00
CA GLU A 86 -2.31 -3.43 -12.92
C GLU A 86 -3.68 -4.03 -12.59
N ASP A 87 -3.71 -5.35 -12.38
CA ASP A 87 -4.93 -6.11 -12.07
C ASP A 87 -5.12 -6.38 -10.56
N GLY A 88 -4.33 -5.72 -9.72
CA GLY A 88 -4.31 -5.93 -8.27
C GLY A 88 -3.49 -7.14 -7.84
N ILE A 89 -3.43 -7.37 -6.54
CA ILE A 89 -2.65 -8.46 -5.95
C ILE A 89 -3.52 -9.72 -5.91
N HIS A 90 -3.08 -10.78 -6.60
CA HIS A 90 -3.76 -12.07 -6.62
C HIS A 90 -3.05 -13.10 -5.74
N GLY A 91 -3.82 -14.02 -5.16
CA GLY A 91 -3.31 -15.07 -4.28
C GLY A 91 -3.53 -14.77 -2.79
N ASN A 92 -2.87 -15.54 -1.93
CA ASN A 92 -2.97 -15.37 -0.49
C ASN A 92 -2.04 -14.24 -0.02
N LEU A 93 -2.64 -13.14 0.45
CA LEU A 93 -1.91 -11.96 0.92
C LEU A 93 -0.98 -12.26 2.11
N ARG A 94 -1.32 -13.24 2.96
CA ARG A 94 -0.45 -13.62 4.09
C ARG A 94 0.81 -14.31 3.60
N ASP A 95 0.70 -15.21 2.63
CA ASP A 95 1.86 -15.91 2.06
C ASP A 95 2.78 -14.93 1.31
N ILE A 96 2.18 -13.95 0.62
CA ILE A 96 2.92 -12.87 -0.05
C ILE A 96 3.64 -11.99 0.99
N SER A 97 2.94 -11.57 2.04
CA SER A 97 3.47 -10.84 3.18
C SER A 97 4.67 -11.55 3.80
N ASP A 98 4.52 -12.82 4.16
CA ASP A 98 5.60 -13.63 4.73
C ASP A 98 6.77 -13.81 3.75
N SER A 99 6.49 -13.95 2.45
CA SER A 99 7.53 -14.10 1.43
C SER A 99 8.37 -12.83 1.26
N LEU A 100 7.74 -11.65 1.32
CA LEU A 100 8.43 -10.36 1.25
C LEU A 100 9.30 -10.12 2.50
N LEU A 101 8.78 -10.40 3.69
CA LEU A 101 9.52 -10.24 4.95
C LEU A 101 10.74 -11.18 5.06
N ARG A 102 10.76 -12.28 4.30
CA ARG A 102 11.91 -13.20 4.23
C ARG A 102 13.06 -12.69 3.35
N ILE A 103 12.85 -11.65 2.54
CA ILE A 103 13.91 -11.10 1.69
C ILE A 103 14.86 -10.27 2.56
N THR A 104 16.13 -10.66 2.59
CA THR A 104 17.16 -9.89 3.31
C THR A 104 17.22 -8.45 2.79
N GLY A 105 17.07 -7.51 3.71
CA GLY A 105 17.05 -6.07 3.44
C GLY A 105 15.65 -5.47 3.37
N VAL A 106 14.59 -6.27 3.27
CA VAL A 106 13.22 -5.80 3.55
C VAL A 106 13.10 -5.61 5.06
N VAL A 107 12.65 -4.43 5.44
CA VAL A 107 12.38 -4.05 6.83
C VAL A 107 10.94 -4.35 7.18
N GLU A 108 10.01 -3.93 6.32
CA GLU A 108 8.57 -4.12 6.53
C GLU A 108 7.78 -3.84 5.24
N HIS A 109 6.51 -4.23 5.17
CA HIS A 109 5.61 -3.91 4.07
C HIS A 109 4.36 -3.13 4.51
N GLY A 110 3.70 -2.46 3.58
CA GLY A 110 2.49 -1.66 3.82
C GLY A 110 1.17 -2.45 3.91
N MET A 111 1.20 -3.78 3.97
CA MET A 111 0.00 -4.61 4.05
C MET A 111 -0.48 -4.80 5.50
N PHE A 112 -1.56 -4.10 5.88
CA PHE A 112 -2.15 -4.17 7.23
C PHE A 112 -3.17 -5.32 7.35
N LEU A 113 -2.69 -6.56 7.24
CA LEU A 113 -3.55 -7.75 7.17
C LEU A 113 -4.13 -8.12 8.55
N GLY A 114 -5.46 -8.00 8.70
CA GLY A 114 -6.19 -8.42 9.90
C GLY A 114 -6.06 -7.49 11.11
N MET A 115 -5.39 -6.35 10.95
CA MET A 115 -5.13 -5.37 12.01
C MET A 115 -6.27 -4.35 12.21
N ALA A 116 -6.93 -3.93 11.12
CA ALA A 116 -8.00 -2.96 11.20
C ALA A 116 -9.26 -3.55 11.86
N THR A 117 -9.74 -2.92 12.94
CA THR A 117 -10.98 -3.30 13.65
C THR A 117 -12.17 -2.47 13.21
N LYS A 118 -11.95 -1.22 12.77
CA LYS A 118 -12.95 -0.32 12.21
C LYS A 118 -12.36 0.44 11.02
N VAL A 119 -13.17 0.68 10.00
CA VAL A 119 -12.83 1.54 8.85
C VAL A 119 -13.93 2.59 8.70
N ILE A 120 -13.53 3.86 8.69
CA ILE A 120 -14.44 5.00 8.56
C ILE A 120 -14.25 5.58 7.16
N VAL A 121 -15.30 5.57 6.34
CA VAL A 121 -15.27 6.02 4.95
C VAL A 121 -16.20 7.23 4.79
N ALA A 122 -15.62 8.40 4.53
CA ALA A 122 -16.36 9.61 4.18
C ALA A 122 -16.72 9.61 2.69
N LYS A 123 -17.99 9.86 2.37
CA LYS A 123 -18.49 9.92 0.99
C LYS A 123 -18.63 11.37 0.52
N LYS A 124 -18.60 11.58 -0.80
CA LYS A 124 -18.73 12.91 -1.42
C LYS A 124 -20.06 13.62 -1.11
N ASP A 125 -21.10 12.85 -0.81
CA ASP A 125 -22.44 13.35 -0.43
C ASP A 125 -22.52 13.82 1.04
N GLY A 126 -21.40 13.79 1.77
CA GLY A 126 -21.33 14.20 3.18
C GLY A 126 -21.70 13.10 4.17
N THR A 127 -22.05 11.90 3.70
CA THR A 127 -22.33 10.77 4.59
C THR A 127 -21.06 10.05 5.03
N VAL A 128 -21.11 9.39 6.19
CA VAL A 128 -20.01 8.59 6.74
C VAL A 128 -20.49 7.16 6.94
N ALA A 129 -19.73 6.22 6.38
CA ALA A 129 -19.93 4.81 6.63
C ALA A 129 -18.89 4.26 7.61
N VAL A 130 -19.33 3.38 8.50
CA VAL A 130 -18.47 2.71 9.46
C VAL A 130 -18.54 1.20 9.21
N LEU A 131 -17.42 0.62 8.78
CA LEU A 131 -17.22 -0.82 8.70
C LEU A 131 -16.56 -1.29 9.99
N SER A 132 -17.02 -2.40 10.55
CA SER A 132 -16.37 -3.05 11.69
C SER A 132 -15.95 -4.46 11.31
N LYS A 133 -14.81 -4.91 11.82
CA LYS A 133 -14.37 -6.31 11.72
C LYS A 133 -15.46 -7.18 12.37
N LYS A 134 -15.93 -8.18 11.62
CA LYS A 134 -16.88 -9.18 12.12
C LYS A 134 -16.23 -10.04 13.20
#